data_AF-A0A7L0P676-F1
#
_entry.id   AF-A0A7L0P676-F1
#
_cell.length_a   1.000
_cell.length_b   1.000
_cell.length_c   1.000
_cell.angle_alpha   90.00
_cell.angle_beta   90.00
_cell.angle_gamma   90.00
#
_symmetry.space_group_name_H-M   'P 1'
#
loop_
_entity.id
_entity.type
_entity.pdbx_description
1 polymer ?
#
loop_
_entity_poly.entity_id
_entity_poly.type
_entity_poly.pdbx_seq_one_letter_code
_entity_poly.pdbx_strand_id
1 'polypeptide(L)'
;LSQVSGAVLVSGLIQLALGVSGTCGWAARHCGPMVLAPTLSIIGLSAYKEAAFFCSTNWGVALLLMFLAVTFSQHLGSCRLPFCAWPQAQGGSTEPSVPTLRTFSVLLPFAGVCIVCAILSHLHVPWESLDLAMAQLSWANSTFHAPWFRIPYAGEWGWPLLTLRALAAGIAMAIGCSMNSVGCYVLCGRLLRAPRLPPHACNRGLCMEGLGSLLAGLLGTPGGTAASIANTCATGLTEAGSRPSVQVSALACVVLGMSPRLAGLLTRIPLAVHGGVLCVTYAVAVGTGISYFQYADIDSGRNIFIVGFAMFMALLVPRWLGTAPAHLATGWVPLDLLFLSLLMVPVFLTGFLSFFLENTVSG
;
A
#
# COMPACT_ATOMS: atom_id res chain seq x y z
N LEU A 1 -5.70 10.83 -19.81
CA LEU A 1 -4.34 10.35 -19.52
C LEU A 1 -3.34 11.51 -19.38
N SER A 2 -3.15 12.36 -20.40
CA SER A 2 -2.21 13.51 -20.33
C SER A 2 -2.43 14.45 -19.13
N GLN A 3 -3.68 14.78 -18.78
CA GLN A 3 -3.98 15.59 -17.59
C GLN A 3 -3.66 14.88 -16.27
N VAL A 4 -3.87 13.56 -16.21
CA VAL A 4 -3.59 12.74 -15.02
C VAL A 4 -2.08 12.60 -14.83
N SER A 5 -1.35 12.30 -15.91
CA SER A 5 0.12 12.28 -15.92
C SER A 5 0.71 13.66 -15.56
N GLY A 6 0.07 14.76 -15.98
CA GLY A 6 0.40 16.11 -15.53
C GLY A 6 0.21 16.30 -14.02
N ALA A 7 -0.88 15.78 -13.43
CA ALA A 7 -1.11 15.82 -11.99
C ALA A 7 -0.08 14.98 -11.22
N VAL A 8 0.29 13.81 -11.72
CA VAL A 8 1.35 12.95 -11.14
C VAL A 8 2.71 13.64 -11.19
N LEU A 9 3.04 14.32 -12.30
CA LEU A 9 4.27 15.09 -12.44
C LEU A 9 4.33 16.25 -11.42
N VAL A 10 3.24 17.01 -11.27
CA VAL A 10 3.11 18.04 -10.22
C VAL A 10 3.28 17.43 -8.83
N SER A 11 2.64 16.28 -8.58
CA SER A 11 2.74 15.58 -7.30
C SER A 11 4.19 15.22 -6.96
N GLY A 12 4.92 14.66 -7.93
CA GLY A 12 6.34 14.33 -7.78
C GLY A 12 7.23 15.55 -7.53
N LEU A 13 6.98 16.69 -8.18
CA LEU A 13 7.71 17.93 -7.94
C LEU A 13 7.53 18.41 -6.50
N ILE A 14 6.30 18.36 -6.00
CA ILE A 14 5.96 18.80 -4.63
C ILE A 14 6.56 17.84 -3.61
N GLN A 15 6.43 16.52 -3.80
CA GLN A 15 7.05 15.52 -2.93
C GLN A 15 8.57 15.67 -2.87
N LEU A 16 9.20 15.92 -4.01
CA LEU A 16 10.63 16.19 -4.09
C LEU A 16 11.00 17.45 -3.29
N ALA A 17 10.26 18.55 -3.46
CA ALA A 17 10.45 19.78 -2.71
C ALA A 17 10.25 19.59 -1.19
N LEU A 18 9.23 18.83 -0.77
CA LEU A 18 8.98 18.49 0.63
C LEU A 18 10.12 17.61 1.21
N GLY A 19 10.61 16.65 0.44
CA GLY A 19 11.75 15.81 0.82
C GLY A 19 13.03 16.63 1.00
N VAL A 20 13.35 17.52 0.05
CA VAL A 20 14.57 18.36 0.08
C VAL A 20 14.51 19.42 1.18
N SER A 21 13.35 20.07 1.38
CA SER A 21 13.14 21.07 2.44
C SER A 21 13.21 20.49 3.86
N GLY A 22 13.06 19.16 3.99
CA GLY A 22 13.14 18.45 5.26
C GLY A 22 11.88 18.49 6.11
N THR A 23 10.76 18.93 5.52
CA THR A 23 9.46 19.05 6.18
C THR A 23 8.90 17.69 6.62
N CYS A 24 9.12 16.61 5.86
CA CYS A 24 8.75 15.23 6.22
C CYS A 24 9.33 14.82 7.58
N GLY A 25 10.65 14.96 7.73
CA GLY A 25 11.37 14.59 8.94
C GLY A 25 11.01 15.49 10.13
N TRP A 26 10.67 16.76 9.88
CA TRP A 26 10.14 17.65 10.91
C TRP A 26 8.74 17.20 11.38
N ALA A 27 7.83 16.93 10.44
CA ALA A 27 6.48 16.47 10.74
C ALA A 27 6.49 15.12 11.49
N ALA A 28 7.29 14.15 11.02
CA ALA A 28 7.43 12.85 11.67
C ALA A 28 7.96 12.92 13.11
N ARG A 29 8.71 13.98 13.46
CA ARG A 29 9.18 14.22 14.84
C ARG A 29 8.12 14.85 15.74
N HIS A 30 7.20 15.63 15.17
CA HIS A 30 6.15 16.33 15.93
C HIS A 30 4.84 15.54 16.03
N CYS A 31 4.67 14.48 15.24
CA CYS A 31 3.53 13.58 15.36
C CYS A 31 3.70 12.67 16.59
N GLY A 32 2.94 12.96 17.65
CA GLY A 32 2.84 12.12 18.84
C GLY A 32 2.14 10.78 18.57
N PRO A 33 2.11 9.87 19.57
CA PRO A 33 1.40 8.60 19.46
C PRO A 33 -0.11 8.79 19.22
N MET A 34 -0.70 9.90 19.67
CA MET A 34 -2.11 10.23 19.45
C MET A 34 -2.44 10.60 18.00
N VAL A 35 -1.47 11.05 17.20
CA VAL A 35 -1.64 11.23 15.74
C VAL A 35 -1.31 9.94 14.99
N LEU A 36 -0.22 9.28 15.36
CA LEU A 36 0.29 8.13 14.64
C LEU A 36 -0.60 6.89 14.78
N ALA A 37 -1.15 6.60 15.96
CA ALA A 37 -1.99 5.43 16.18
C ALA A 37 -3.31 5.46 15.36
N PRO A 38 -4.13 6.53 15.38
CA PRO A 38 -5.35 6.58 14.58
C PRO A 38 -5.06 6.66 13.09
N THR A 39 -4.01 7.38 12.66
CA THR A 39 -3.64 7.42 11.23
C THR A 39 -3.25 6.06 10.70
N LEU A 40 -2.40 5.30 11.41
CA LEU A 40 -2.03 3.93 11.04
C LEU A 40 -3.23 2.98 11.03
N SER A 41 -4.17 3.14 11.96
CA SER A 41 -5.39 2.35 12.02
C SER A 41 -6.30 2.65 10.82
N ILE A 42 -6.49 3.93 10.48
CA ILE A 42 -7.31 4.36 9.33
C ILE A 42 -6.65 4.01 8.00
N ILE A 43 -5.33 4.03 7.92
CA ILE A 43 -4.57 3.53 6.75
C ILE A 43 -5.03 2.11 6.38
N GLY A 44 -5.18 1.21 7.36
CA GLY A 44 -5.70 -0.13 7.12
C GLY A 44 -7.22 -0.17 6.90
N LEU A 45 -7.99 0.54 7.72
CA LEU A 45 -9.45 0.51 7.67
C LEU A 45 -10.01 1.14 6.38
N SER A 46 -9.34 2.13 5.80
CA SER A 46 -9.85 2.87 4.65
C SER A 46 -9.94 2.05 3.36
N ALA A 47 -9.10 1.03 3.22
CA ALA A 47 -9.02 0.20 2.01
C ALA A 47 -10.05 -0.96 1.97
N TYR A 48 -10.99 -1.01 2.92
CA TYR A 48 -11.96 -2.10 3.03
C TYR A 48 -12.89 -2.21 1.82
N LYS A 49 -13.23 -1.08 1.18
CA LYS A 49 -14.16 -1.06 0.04
C LYS A 49 -13.51 -1.68 -1.19
N GLU A 50 -12.26 -1.31 -1.43
CA GLU A 50 -11.43 -1.79 -2.52
C GLU A 50 -11.15 -3.28 -2.34
N ALA A 51 -10.80 -3.70 -1.12
CA ALA A 51 -10.62 -5.12 -0.80
C ALA A 51 -11.92 -5.91 -1.01
N ALA A 52 -13.06 -5.41 -0.54
CA ALA A 52 -14.36 -6.04 -0.75
C ALA A 52 -14.76 -6.12 -2.23
N PHE A 53 -14.45 -5.07 -3.02
CA PHE A 53 -14.70 -5.06 -4.46
C PHE A 53 -13.90 -6.15 -5.18
N PHE A 54 -12.63 -6.36 -4.82
CA PHE A 54 -11.85 -7.45 -5.41
C PHE A 54 -12.32 -8.84 -4.95
N CYS A 55 -12.67 -8.99 -3.67
CA CYS A 55 -13.21 -10.23 -3.12
C CYS A 55 -14.57 -10.63 -3.70
N SER A 56 -15.41 -9.64 -4.09
CA SER A 56 -16.75 -9.91 -4.63
C SER A 56 -16.73 -10.68 -5.95
N THR A 57 -15.60 -10.67 -6.67
CA THR A 57 -15.42 -11.48 -7.88
C THR A 57 -15.50 -12.99 -7.59
N ASN A 58 -14.93 -13.44 -6.46
CA ASN A 58 -15.03 -14.81 -5.99
C ASN A 58 -14.67 -14.92 -4.50
N TRP A 59 -15.69 -14.89 -3.64
CA TRP A 59 -15.51 -15.01 -2.20
C TRP A 59 -14.91 -16.35 -1.77
N GLY A 60 -15.19 -17.45 -2.48
CA GLY A 60 -14.64 -18.77 -2.13
C GLY A 60 -13.12 -18.81 -2.23
N VAL A 61 -12.57 -18.31 -3.35
CA VAL A 61 -11.12 -18.21 -3.56
C VAL A 61 -10.47 -17.22 -2.60
N ALA A 62 -11.12 -16.06 -2.38
CA ALA A 62 -10.59 -15.04 -1.45
C ALA A 62 -10.56 -15.55 0.00
N LEU A 63 -11.63 -16.21 0.48
CA LEU A 63 -11.71 -16.80 1.81
C LEU A 63 -10.73 -17.96 1.99
N LEU A 64 -10.57 -18.81 0.97
CA LEU A 64 -9.56 -19.86 0.98
C LEU A 64 -8.16 -19.25 1.14
N LEU A 65 -7.83 -18.21 0.38
CA LEU A 65 -6.55 -17.52 0.48
C LEU A 65 -6.35 -16.91 1.87
N MET A 66 -7.37 -16.22 2.40
CA MET A 66 -7.32 -15.60 3.73
C MET A 66 -7.12 -16.65 4.83
N PHE A 67 -7.90 -17.74 4.79
CA PHE A 67 -7.77 -18.85 5.72
C PHE A 67 -6.37 -19.46 5.66
N LEU A 68 -5.88 -19.72 4.45
CA LEU A 68 -4.58 -20.33 4.23
C LEU A 68 -3.43 -19.40 4.67
N ALA A 69 -3.54 -18.10 4.40
CA ALA A 69 -2.59 -17.08 4.87
C ALA A 69 -2.58 -16.94 6.39
N VAL A 70 -3.74 -16.93 7.05
CA VAL A 70 -3.83 -16.87 8.51
C VAL A 70 -3.26 -18.13 9.14
N THR A 71 -3.67 -19.31 8.67
CA THR A 71 -3.18 -20.60 9.20
C THR A 71 -1.67 -20.74 9.00
N PHE A 72 -1.16 -20.45 7.80
CA PHE A 72 0.28 -20.50 7.56
C PHE A 72 1.05 -19.47 8.37
N SER A 73 0.57 -18.23 8.47
CA SER A 73 1.23 -17.19 9.28
C SER A 73 1.30 -17.56 10.77
N GLN A 74 0.20 -18.07 11.35
CA GLN A 74 0.15 -18.42 12.77
C GLN A 74 0.84 -19.76 13.08
N HIS A 75 0.74 -20.76 12.21
CA HIS A 75 1.28 -22.10 12.47
C HIS A 75 2.71 -22.33 11.99
N LEU A 76 3.14 -21.79 10.83
CA LEU A 76 4.53 -21.95 10.36
C LEU A 76 5.54 -21.18 11.21
N GLY A 77 5.12 -20.13 11.93
CA GLY A 77 5.99 -19.45 12.90
C GLY A 77 6.44 -20.36 14.05
N SER A 78 5.66 -21.41 14.36
CA SER A 78 5.95 -22.35 15.45
C SER A 78 6.66 -23.63 14.97
N CYS A 79 6.60 -23.94 13.68
CA CYS A 79 7.19 -25.16 13.11
C CYS A 79 8.65 -24.94 12.69
N ARG A 80 9.60 -25.41 13.50
CA ARG A 80 10.99 -25.57 13.05
C ARG A 80 11.10 -26.86 12.22
N LEU A 81 11.26 -26.75 10.90
CA LEU A 81 11.52 -27.92 10.06
C LEU A 81 12.91 -28.50 10.39
N PRO A 82 13.02 -29.82 10.65
CA PRO A 82 14.30 -30.47 10.94
C PRO A 82 15.23 -30.59 9.71
N PHE A 83 14.72 -30.37 8.49
CA PHE A 83 15.43 -30.66 7.23
C PHE A 83 16.41 -29.59 6.74
N CYS A 84 16.53 -28.43 7.40
CA CYS A 84 17.49 -27.37 7.04
C CYS A 84 18.67 -27.26 8.01
N ALA A 85 19.01 -28.33 8.72
CA ALA A 85 20.27 -28.44 9.45
C ALA A 85 21.38 -28.85 8.47
N TRP A 86 21.96 -27.90 7.75
CA TRP A 86 23.27 -28.14 7.15
C TRP A 86 24.29 -28.37 8.27
N PRO A 87 25.18 -29.38 8.16
CA PRO A 87 26.20 -29.61 9.18
C PRO A 87 27.15 -28.42 9.20
N GLN A 88 26.96 -27.51 10.15
CA GLN A 88 27.79 -26.33 10.32
C GLN A 88 29.14 -26.75 10.91
N ALA A 89 30.20 -26.56 10.13
CA ALA A 89 31.57 -26.71 10.59
C ALA A 89 31.84 -25.76 11.77
N GLN A 90 32.48 -26.29 12.81
CA GLN A 90 32.84 -25.58 14.03
C GLN A 90 33.81 -24.44 13.74
N GLY A 91 33.40 -23.19 14.02
CA GLY A 91 34.32 -22.05 14.14
C GLY A 91 33.90 -20.81 13.38
N GLY A 92 32.86 -20.11 13.83
CA GLY A 92 32.49 -18.80 13.32
C GLY A 92 31.17 -18.31 13.92
N SER A 93 31.15 -17.07 14.39
CA SER A 93 30.08 -16.38 15.14
C SER A 93 28.64 -16.77 14.78
N THR A 94 27.85 -17.00 15.84
CA THR A 94 26.40 -17.26 15.85
C THR A 94 25.58 -16.25 15.06
N GLU A 95 25.12 -16.62 13.86
CA GLU A 95 23.86 -16.11 13.31
C GLU A 95 22.80 -17.20 13.45
N PRO A 96 21.64 -16.92 14.07
CA PRO A 96 20.58 -17.92 14.20
C PRO A 96 20.00 -18.26 12.82
N SER A 97 19.69 -19.55 12.62
CA SER A 97 18.98 -20.06 11.44
C SER A 97 17.68 -19.28 11.22
N VAL A 98 17.65 -18.44 10.19
CA VAL A 98 16.44 -17.71 9.78
C VAL A 98 15.36 -18.76 9.49
N PRO A 99 14.14 -18.65 10.06
CA PRO A 99 13.07 -19.59 9.77
C PRO A 99 12.63 -19.39 8.32
N THR A 100 13.26 -20.13 7.41
CA THR A 100 13.02 -20.16 5.96
C THR A 100 11.55 -20.36 5.61
N LEU A 101 10.74 -20.92 6.52
CA LEU A 101 9.30 -21.09 6.34
C LEU A 101 8.48 -19.81 6.53
N ARG A 102 8.90 -18.91 7.44
CA ARG A 102 8.15 -17.68 7.72
C ARG A 102 8.25 -16.70 6.56
N THR A 103 9.39 -16.70 5.86
CA THR A 103 9.59 -15.94 4.62
C THR A 103 8.66 -16.36 3.48
N PHE A 104 8.15 -17.59 3.48
CA PHE A 104 7.18 -18.06 2.47
C PHE A 104 5.70 -17.86 2.88
N SER A 105 5.43 -17.21 4.01
CA SER A 105 4.08 -17.04 4.57
C SER A 105 3.08 -16.38 3.61
N VAL A 106 3.54 -15.57 2.66
CA VAL A 106 2.69 -14.93 1.63
C VAL A 106 2.64 -15.72 0.32
N LEU A 107 3.74 -16.39 -0.05
CA LEU A 107 3.84 -17.15 -1.30
C LEU A 107 3.12 -18.50 -1.24
N LEU A 108 3.20 -19.16 -0.08
CA LEU A 108 2.66 -20.51 0.13
C LEU A 108 1.12 -20.54 0.11
N PRO A 109 0.39 -19.57 0.68
CA PRO A 109 -1.06 -19.44 0.47
C PRO A 109 -1.43 -19.25 -1.00
N PHE A 110 -0.69 -18.41 -1.72
CA PHE A 110 -0.93 -18.19 -3.15
C PHE A 110 -0.75 -19.47 -3.96
N ALA A 111 0.37 -20.18 -3.75
CA ALA A 111 0.62 -21.47 -4.39
C ALA A 111 -0.45 -22.51 -4.05
N GLY A 112 -0.87 -22.59 -2.77
CA GLY A 112 -1.92 -23.50 -2.33
C GLY A 112 -3.26 -23.22 -3.00
N VAL A 113 -3.65 -21.94 -3.12
CA VAL A 113 -4.86 -21.57 -3.86
C VAL A 113 -4.77 -21.95 -5.34
N CYS A 114 -3.62 -21.70 -5.99
CA CYS A 114 -3.41 -22.11 -7.37
C CYS A 114 -3.52 -23.64 -7.55
N ILE A 115 -2.96 -24.43 -6.63
CA ILE A 115 -3.03 -25.89 -6.66
C ILE A 115 -4.48 -26.36 -6.48
N VAL A 116 -5.21 -25.81 -5.50
CA VAL A 116 -6.62 -26.15 -5.27
C VAL A 116 -7.46 -25.81 -6.51
N CYS A 117 -7.27 -24.62 -7.10
CA CYS A 117 -7.95 -24.25 -8.34
C CYS A 117 -7.62 -25.20 -9.51
N ALA A 118 -6.37 -25.64 -9.65
CA ALA A 118 -5.96 -26.59 -10.68
C ALA A 118 -6.61 -27.98 -10.47
N ILE A 119 -6.68 -28.45 -9.23
CA ILE A 119 -7.33 -29.73 -8.89
C ILE A 119 -8.82 -29.67 -9.20
N LEU A 120 -9.51 -28.60 -8.82
CA LEU A 120 -10.94 -28.45 -9.11
C LEU A 120 -11.23 -28.32 -10.60
N SER A 121 -10.33 -27.68 -11.35
CA SER A 121 -10.39 -27.66 -12.82
C SER A 121 -10.27 -29.07 -13.41
N HIS A 122 -9.37 -29.92 -12.89
CA HIS A 122 -9.24 -31.31 -13.33
C HIS A 122 -10.46 -32.17 -12.98
N LEU A 123 -11.11 -31.92 -11.86
CA LEU A 123 -12.26 -32.69 -11.38
C LEU A 123 -13.59 -32.32 -12.09
N HIS A 124 -13.57 -31.39 -13.05
CA HIS A 124 -14.75 -30.94 -13.80
C HIS A 124 -15.93 -30.51 -12.90
N VAL A 125 -15.67 -30.13 -11.65
CA VAL A 125 -16.69 -29.57 -10.77
C VAL A 125 -17.02 -28.18 -11.31
N PRO A 126 -18.28 -27.90 -11.68
CA PRO A 126 -18.66 -26.61 -12.22
C PRO A 126 -18.61 -25.59 -11.08
N TRP A 127 -17.44 -24.97 -10.89
CA TRP A 127 -17.36 -23.72 -10.16
C TRP A 127 -17.70 -22.62 -11.16
N GLU A 128 -18.93 -22.11 -11.11
CA GLU A 128 -19.46 -21.01 -11.96
C GLU A 128 -18.55 -19.77 -12.06
N SER A 129 -17.51 -19.69 -11.22
CA SER A 129 -16.60 -18.57 -11.06
C SER A 129 -15.24 -18.73 -11.76
N LEU A 130 -14.87 -19.92 -12.25
CA LEU A 130 -13.64 -20.13 -13.01
C LEU A 130 -13.82 -19.66 -14.46
N ASP A 131 -15.00 -19.90 -15.05
CA ASP A 131 -15.32 -19.52 -16.43
C ASP A 131 -15.41 -18.01 -16.63
N LEU A 132 -15.84 -17.23 -15.62
CA LEU A 132 -15.83 -15.76 -15.71
C LEU A 132 -14.40 -15.18 -15.59
N ALA A 133 -13.55 -15.79 -14.75
CA ALA A 133 -12.13 -15.46 -14.65
C ALA A 133 -11.37 -15.85 -15.94
N MET A 134 -11.79 -16.93 -16.62
CA MET A 134 -11.29 -17.33 -17.93
C MET A 134 -11.96 -16.61 -19.12
N ALA A 135 -13.13 -16.00 -18.96
CA ALA A 135 -13.76 -15.16 -19.98
C ALA A 135 -13.16 -13.74 -20.03
N GLN A 136 -12.72 -13.20 -18.88
CA GLN A 136 -11.85 -12.01 -18.82
C GLN A 136 -10.48 -12.23 -19.48
N LEU A 137 -10.07 -13.50 -19.67
CA LEU A 137 -8.90 -13.92 -20.43
C LEU A 137 -9.03 -13.69 -21.96
N SER A 138 -10.21 -13.34 -22.48
CA SER A 138 -10.41 -13.06 -23.91
C SER A 138 -9.65 -11.83 -24.42
N TRP A 139 -9.36 -10.85 -23.55
CA TRP A 139 -8.45 -9.73 -23.86
C TRP A 139 -6.97 -10.16 -23.95
N ALA A 140 -6.64 -11.36 -23.43
CA ALA A 140 -5.30 -11.93 -23.41
C ALA A 140 -4.96 -12.77 -24.66
N ASN A 141 -5.90 -13.02 -25.59
CA ASN A 141 -5.55 -13.59 -26.90
C ASN A 141 -4.68 -12.64 -27.73
N SER A 142 -4.72 -11.34 -27.45
CA SER A 142 -3.85 -10.32 -28.05
C SER A 142 -2.38 -10.41 -27.58
N THR A 143 -2.08 -11.22 -26.55
CA THR A 143 -0.75 -11.26 -25.91
C THR A 143 0.27 -12.15 -26.62
N PHE A 144 -0.16 -13.06 -27.51
CA PHE A 144 0.77 -13.93 -28.24
C PHE A 144 1.66 -13.17 -29.24
N HIS A 145 1.27 -11.95 -29.63
CA HIS A 145 2.04 -11.09 -30.54
C HIS A 145 2.83 -9.97 -29.85
N ALA A 146 2.74 -9.81 -28.52
CA ALA A 146 3.49 -8.77 -27.83
C ALA A 146 5.00 -9.07 -27.85
N PRO A 147 5.89 -8.07 -27.95
CA PRO A 147 7.34 -8.28 -27.88
C PRO A 147 7.76 -8.73 -26.48
N TRP A 148 8.86 -9.49 -26.37
CA TRP A 148 9.41 -9.89 -25.08
C TRP A 148 9.99 -8.71 -24.28
N PHE A 149 10.48 -7.69 -24.99
CA PHE A 149 11.14 -6.54 -24.40
C PHE A 149 10.67 -5.26 -25.10
N ARG A 150 10.17 -4.30 -24.32
CA ARG A 150 9.77 -2.96 -24.76
C ARG A 150 10.19 -1.95 -23.70
N ILE A 151 11.09 -1.05 -24.06
CA ILE A 151 11.49 0.06 -23.19
C ILE A 151 10.42 1.15 -23.31
N PRO A 152 9.73 1.53 -22.22
CA PRO A 152 8.81 2.66 -22.25
C PRO A 152 9.62 3.95 -22.43
N TYR A 153 9.22 4.80 -23.37
CA TYR A 153 9.86 6.10 -23.59
C TYR A 153 8.93 7.24 -23.17
N ALA A 154 9.52 8.35 -22.71
CA ALA A 154 8.76 9.50 -22.27
C ALA A 154 7.93 10.08 -23.43
N GLY A 155 6.66 10.40 -23.16
CA GLY A 155 5.75 10.95 -24.15
C GLY A 155 5.11 9.94 -25.11
N GLU A 156 5.36 8.63 -24.96
CA GLU A 156 4.70 7.57 -25.76
C GLU A 156 3.17 7.65 -25.69
N TRP A 157 2.64 7.98 -24.51
CA TRP A 157 1.21 8.13 -24.24
C TRP A 157 0.74 9.60 -24.29
N GLY A 158 1.55 10.47 -24.89
CA GLY A 158 1.38 11.92 -24.93
C GLY A 158 2.10 12.66 -23.81
N TRP A 159 2.45 13.92 -24.06
CA TRP A 159 3.12 14.78 -23.07
C TRP A 159 2.17 15.17 -21.92
N PRO A 160 2.67 15.30 -20.68
CA PRO A 160 1.88 15.71 -19.52
C PRO A 160 1.29 17.11 -19.75
N LEU A 161 -0.03 17.23 -19.58
CA LEU A 161 -0.74 18.49 -19.76
C LEU A 161 -0.99 19.15 -18.40
N LEU A 162 -0.35 20.29 -18.16
CA LEU A 162 -0.50 21.08 -16.94
C LEU A 162 -1.70 22.01 -17.05
N THR A 163 -2.85 21.55 -16.56
CA THR A 163 -4.07 22.36 -16.39
C THR A 163 -4.23 22.78 -14.93
N LEU A 164 -4.98 23.83 -14.63
CA LEU A 164 -5.27 24.21 -13.23
C LEU A 164 -5.93 23.07 -12.43
N ARG A 165 -6.75 22.24 -13.07
CA ARG A 165 -7.36 21.06 -12.44
C ARG A 165 -6.32 19.99 -12.11
N ALA A 166 -5.39 19.74 -13.04
CA ALA A 166 -4.28 18.82 -12.82
C ALA A 166 -3.32 19.32 -11.72
N LEU A 167 -3.10 20.64 -11.65
CA LEU A 167 -2.32 21.27 -10.58
C LEU A 167 -3.00 21.04 -9.22
N ALA A 168 -4.29 21.34 -9.09
CA ALA A 168 -5.06 21.13 -7.87
C ALA A 168 -5.07 19.67 -7.42
N ALA A 169 -5.36 18.74 -8.33
CA ALA A 169 -5.33 17.31 -8.07
C ALA A 169 -3.92 16.82 -7.72
N GLY A 170 -2.88 17.32 -8.39
CA GLY A 170 -1.49 16.99 -8.13
C GLY A 170 -1.00 17.46 -6.76
N ILE A 171 -1.39 18.65 -6.32
CA ILE A 171 -1.10 19.16 -4.97
C ILE A 171 -1.78 18.27 -3.91
N ALA A 172 -3.07 17.97 -4.08
CA ALA A 172 -3.79 17.11 -3.15
C ALA A 172 -3.18 15.70 -3.08
N MET A 173 -2.84 15.13 -4.24
CA MET A 173 -2.15 13.85 -4.35
C MET A 173 -0.79 13.89 -3.64
N ALA A 174 0.01 14.95 -3.82
CA ALA A 174 1.31 15.09 -3.17
C ALA A 174 1.19 15.03 -1.65
N ILE A 175 0.26 15.81 -1.09
CA ILE A 175 0.04 15.91 0.36
C ILE A 175 -0.45 14.57 0.90
N GLY A 176 -1.49 13.99 0.28
CA GLY A 176 -2.07 12.71 0.69
C GLY A 176 -1.05 11.57 0.64
N CYS A 177 -0.32 11.44 -0.46
CA CYS A 177 0.74 10.44 -0.60
C CYS A 177 1.90 10.68 0.37
N SER A 178 2.30 11.92 0.61
CA SER A 178 3.39 12.21 1.57
C SER A 178 3.03 11.77 2.98
N MET A 179 1.82 12.10 3.45
CA MET A 179 1.34 11.65 4.76
C MET A 179 1.23 10.12 4.84
N ASN A 180 0.70 9.50 3.79
CA ASN A 180 0.61 8.04 3.71
C ASN A 180 1.99 7.37 3.76
N SER A 181 2.98 7.91 3.04
CA SER A 181 4.33 7.37 3.00
C SER A 181 5.05 7.51 4.34
N VAL A 182 4.90 8.63 5.04
CA VAL A 182 5.40 8.77 6.42
C VAL A 182 4.79 7.72 7.34
N GLY A 183 3.47 7.50 7.24
CA GLY A 183 2.79 6.42 7.96
C GLY A 183 3.39 5.06 7.65
N CYS A 184 3.65 4.75 6.37
CA CYS A 184 4.29 3.50 5.95
C CYS A 184 5.72 3.34 6.52
N TYR A 185 6.52 4.41 6.60
CA TYR A 185 7.87 4.33 7.18
C TYR A 185 7.82 4.00 8.67
N VAL A 186 6.92 4.64 9.40
CA VAL A 186 6.70 4.37 10.84
C VAL A 186 6.19 2.93 11.02
N LEU A 187 5.22 2.52 10.21
CA LEU A 187 4.66 1.17 10.22
C LEU A 187 5.71 0.10 9.94
N CYS A 188 6.54 0.30 8.91
CA CYS A 188 7.63 -0.60 8.54
C CYS A 188 8.66 -0.74 9.66
N GLY A 189 9.09 0.39 10.24
CA GLY A 189 10.01 0.39 11.36
C GLY A 189 9.47 -0.38 12.56
N ARG A 190 8.16 -0.27 12.83
CA ARG A 190 7.50 -1.03 13.90
C ARG A 190 7.45 -2.52 13.64
N LEU A 191 7.01 -2.93 12.45
CA LEU A 191 6.90 -4.33 12.06
C LEU A 191 8.27 -5.03 12.07
N LEU A 192 9.32 -4.32 11.65
CA LEU A 192 10.70 -4.81 11.66
C LEU A 192 11.44 -4.62 12.99
N ARG A 193 10.77 -4.06 14.02
CA ARG A 193 11.38 -3.72 15.33
C ARG A 193 12.65 -2.88 15.20
N ALA A 194 12.69 -2.01 14.18
CA ALA A 194 13.80 -1.11 13.93
C ALA A 194 13.82 0.03 14.97
N PRO A 195 15.00 0.63 15.22
CA PRO A 195 15.09 1.83 16.03
C PRO A 195 14.29 2.98 15.42
N ARG A 196 14.02 4.02 16.23
CA ARG A 196 13.25 5.20 15.81
C ARG A 196 13.76 5.74 14.47
N LEU A 197 12.82 6.01 13.57
CA LEU A 197 13.13 6.47 12.21
C LEU A 197 13.89 7.81 12.28
N PRO A 198 15.13 7.90 11.75
CA PRO A 198 15.82 9.17 11.70
C PRO A 198 15.16 10.10 10.67
N PRO A 199 15.04 11.41 10.93
CA PRO A 199 14.30 12.33 10.06
C PRO A 199 14.91 12.46 8.67
N HIS A 200 16.23 12.34 8.55
CA HIS A 200 16.93 12.43 7.28
C HIS A 200 16.62 11.22 6.38
N ALA A 201 16.25 10.07 6.96
CA ALA A 201 15.79 8.92 6.19
C ALA A 201 14.38 9.13 5.64
N CYS A 202 13.45 9.75 6.42
CA CYS A 202 12.13 10.19 5.92
C CYS A 202 12.29 11.09 4.70
N ASN A 203 13.13 12.12 4.83
CA ASN A 203 13.37 13.12 3.79
C ASN A 203 13.95 12.48 2.51
N ARG A 204 14.93 11.58 2.66
CA ARG A 204 15.52 10.84 1.54
C ARG A 204 14.53 9.89 0.88
N GLY A 205 13.71 9.19 1.67
CA GLY A 205 12.66 8.31 1.16
C GLY A 205 11.65 9.08 0.32
N LEU A 206 11.11 10.18 0.87
CA LEU A 206 10.13 11.01 0.18
C LEU A 206 10.72 11.69 -1.08
N CYS A 207 11.99 12.09 -1.04
CA CYS A 207 12.70 12.61 -2.21
C CYS A 207 12.78 11.58 -3.34
N MET A 208 13.11 10.33 -3.02
CA MET A 208 13.16 9.24 -4.01
C MET A 208 11.78 8.87 -4.54
N GLU A 209 10.73 8.94 -3.71
CA GLU A 209 9.34 8.80 -4.16
C GLU A 209 8.91 9.97 -5.06
N GLY A 210 9.33 11.19 -4.77
CA GLY A 210 9.09 12.34 -5.65
C GLY A 210 9.74 12.17 -7.02
N LEU A 211 11.01 11.74 -7.05
CA LEU A 211 11.74 11.41 -8.28
C LEU A 211 11.07 10.28 -9.06
N GLY A 212 10.64 9.22 -8.39
CA GLY A 212 9.89 8.13 -9.00
C GLY A 212 8.56 8.62 -9.62
N SER A 213 7.83 9.49 -8.92
CA SER A 213 6.57 10.07 -9.40
C SER A 213 6.79 10.98 -10.59
N LEU A 214 7.91 11.72 -10.64
CA LEU A 214 8.29 12.51 -11.81
C LEU A 214 8.52 11.64 -13.04
N LEU A 215 9.31 10.57 -12.88
CA LEU A 215 9.56 9.61 -13.95
C LEU A 215 8.26 8.93 -14.39
N ALA A 216 7.42 8.52 -13.44
CA ALA A 216 6.12 7.91 -13.70
C ALA A 216 5.20 8.85 -14.52
N GLY A 217 5.11 10.11 -14.11
CA GLY A 217 4.38 11.15 -14.84
C GLY A 217 4.89 11.36 -16.26
N LEU A 218 6.21 11.41 -16.47
CA LEU A 218 6.84 11.55 -17.80
C LEU A 218 6.62 10.34 -18.72
N LEU A 219 6.62 9.13 -18.15
CA LEU A 219 6.32 7.89 -18.85
C LEU A 219 4.81 7.70 -19.12
N GLY A 220 3.97 8.60 -18.63
CA GLY A 220 2.53 8.60 -18.89
C GLY A 220 1.73 7.69 -17.95
N THR A 221 2.27 7.32 -16.79
CA THR A 221 1.54 6.49 -15.82
C THR A 221 0.41 7.29 -15.17
N PRO A 222 -0.75 6.65 -14.88
CA PRO A 222 -1.84 7.31 -14.19
C PRO A 222 -1.64 7.44 -12.68
N GLY A 223 -0.58 6.83 -12.11
CA GLY A 223 -0.27 6.86 -10.69
C GLY A 223 1.21 7.14 -10.44
N GLY A 224 1.49 7.93 -9.40
CA GLY A 224 2.85 8.20 -8.92
C GLY A 224 3.41 7.06 -8.08
N THR A 225 4.67 7.19 -7.69
CA THR A 225 5.31 6.27 -6.74
C THR A 225 5.07 6.74 -5.32
N ALA A 226 4.57 5.84 -4.48
CA ALA A 226 4.39 6.05 -3.04
C ALA A 226 4.70 4.75 -2.30
N ALA A 227 4.95 4.84 -0.99
CA ALA A 227 5.13 3.66 -0.16
C ALA A 227 3.86 2.79 -0.14
N SER A 228 4.02 1.49 -0.36
CA SER A 228 2.92 0.53 -0.34
C SER A 228 2.72 -0.04 1.08
N ILE A 229 1.52 0.17 1.62
CA ILE A 229 1.10 -0.37 2.92
C ILE A 229 1.06 -1.89 2.86
N ALA A 230 0.46 -2.45 1.80
CA ALA A 230 0.34 -3.89 1.61
C ALA A 230 1.72 -4.57 1.60
N ASN A 231 2.69 -3.97 0.89
CA ASN A 231 4.07 -4.49 0.86
C ASN A 231 4.75 -4.36 2.23
N THR A 232 4.55 -3.23 2.91
CA THR A 232 5.10 -3.00 4.25
C THR A 232 4.59 -4.04 5.26
N CYS A 233 3.29 -4.32 5.25
CA CYS A 233 2.68 -5.34 6.09
C CYS A 233 3.09 -6.76 5.70
N ALA A 234 3.25 -7.04 4.41
CA ALA A 234 3.80 -8.31 3.94
C ALA A 234 5.25 -8.53 4.41
N THR A 235 6.07 -7.48 4.43
CA THR A 235 7.42 -7.53 5.01
C THR A 235 7.37 -7.80 6.53
N GLY A 236 6.38 -7.24 7.23
CA GLY A 236 6.15 -7.56 8.64
C GLY A 236 5.76 -9.03 8.89
N LEU A 237 4.95 -9.62 8.00
CA LEU A 237 4.57 -11.03 8.09
C LEU A 237 5.74 -11.98 7.80
N THR A 238 6.57 -11.63 6.83
CA THR A 238 7.72 -12.45 6.39
C THR A 238 8.98 -12.22 7.22
N GLU A 239 9.03 -11.15 8.03
CA GLU A 239 10.20 -10.67 8.77
C GLU A 239 11.45 -10.48 7.89
N ALA A 240 11.28 -10.33 6.58
CA ALA A 240 12.35 -10.21 5.59
C ALA A 240 12.80 -8.75 5.42
N GLY A 241 13.41 -8.17 6.46
CA GLY A 241 13.87 -6.78 6.49
C GLY A 241 15.21 -6.49 5.79
N SER A 242 15.74 -7.41 4.98
CA SER A 242 17.07 -7.27 4.39
C SER A 242 17.08 -6.35 3.16
N ARG A 243 18.06 -5.43 3.10
CA ARG A 243 18.29 -4.55 1.94
C ARG A 243 18.45 -5.30 0.61
N PRO A 244 19.23 -6.40 0.50
CA PRO A 244 19.39 -7.09 -0.77
C PRO A 244 18.07 -7.71 -1.27
N SER A 245 17.19 -8.19 -0.38
CA SER A 245 15.88 -8.70 -0.77
C SER A 245 15.04 -7.64 -1.49
N VAL A 246 15.02 -6.42 -0.94
CA VAL A 246 14.32 -5.28 -1.54
C VAL A 246 14.96 -4.84 -2.87
N GLN A 247 16.28 -4.91 -3.00
CA GLN A 247 16.98 -4.56 -4.24
C GLN A 247 16.71 -5.57 -5.35
N VAL A 248 16.70 -6.87 -5.02
CA VAL A 248 16.38 -7.94 -5.98
C VAL A 248 14.91 -7.84 -6.42
N SER A 249 13.98 -7.58 -5.50
CA SER A 249 12.57 -7.39 -5.87
C SER A 249 12.37 -6.16 -6.75
N ALA A 250 13.06 -5.04 -6.47
CA ALA A 250 13.03 -3.85 -7.31
C ALA A 250 13.57 -4.13 -8.73
N LEU A 251 14.69 -4.83 -8.85
CA LEU A 251 15.25 -5.23 -10.15
C LEU A 251 14.28 -6.14 -10.91
N ALA A 252 13.68 -7.12 -10.23
CA ALA A 252 12.67 -7.99 -10.81
C ALA A 252 11.46 -7.19 -11.31
N CYS A 253 10.97 -6.22 -10.55
CA CYS A 253 9.88 -5.33 -10.97
C CYS A 253 10.25 -4.51 -12.22
N VAL A 254 11.49 -4.03 -12.35
CA VAL A 254 11.94 -3.32 -13.56
C VAL A 254 11.92 -4.26 -14.77
N VAL A 255 12.48 -5.47 -14.65
CA VAL A 255 12.49 -6.46 -15.74
C VAL A 255 11.07 -6.86 -16.15
N LEU A 256 10.17 -7.06 -15.18
CA LEU A 256 8.76 -7.36 -15.42
C LEU A 256 8.05 -6.18 -16.11
N GLY A 257 8.34 -4.94 -15.71
CA GLY A 257 7.78 -3.73 -16.32
C GLY A 257 8.23 -3.51 -17.77
N MET A 258 9.44 -3.94 -18.12
CA MET A 258 9.97 -3.84 -19.49
C MET A 258 9.45 -4.96 -20.43
N SER A 259 8.76 -5.97 -19.91
CA SER A 259 8.35 -7.14 -20.69
C SER A 259 6.82 -7.26 -20.74
N PRO A 260 6.16 -6.75 -21.79
CA PRO A 260 4.69 -6.75 -21.84
C PRO A 260 4.10 -8.17 -21.88
N ARG A 261 4.87 -9.18 -22.33
CA ARG A 261 4.49 -10.60 -22.19
C ARG A 261 4.43 -11.07 -20.74
N LEU A 262 5.41 -10.74 -19.91
CA LEU A 262 5.40 -11.12 -18.49
C LEU A 262 4.34 -10.32 -17.73
N ALA A 263 4.16 -9.04 -18.06
CA ALA A 263 3.06 -8.25 -17.54
C ALA A 263 1.69 -8.88 -17.87
N GLY A 264 1.49 -9.35 -19.11
CA GLY A 264 0.27 -10.07 -19.51
C GLY A 264 0.10 -11.44 -18.85
N LEU A 265 1.19 -12.08 -18.41
CA LEU A 265 1.10 -13.30 -17.60
C LEU A 265 0.62 -12.96 -16.18
N LEU A 266 1.11 -11.87 -15.59
CA LEU A 266 0.69 -11.41 -14.26
C LEU A 266 -0.78 -10.98 -14.23
N THR A 267 -1.32 -10.44 -15.32
CA THR A 267 -2.75 -10.11 -15.41
C THR A 267 -3.67 -11.33 -15.39
N ARG A 268 -3.13 -12.56 -15.52
CA ARG A 268 -3.92 -13.80 -15.35
C ARG A 268 -4.22 -14.13 -13.89
N ILE A 269 -3.53 -13.50 -12.95
CA ILE A 269 -3.78 -13.71 -11.53
C ILE A 269 -5.19 -13.17 -11.21
N PRO A 270 -6.10 -13.98 -10.65
CA PRO A 270 -7.47 -13.58 -10.42
C PRO A 270 -7.56 -12.40 -9.45
N LEU A 271 -8.55 -11.51 -9.67
CA LEU A 271 -8.79 -10.34 -8.83
C LEU A 271 -9.12 -10.75 -7.38
N ALA A 272 -9.84 -11.85 -7.17
CA ALA A 272 -10.14 -12.40 -5.85
C ALA A 272 -8.88 -12.68 -5.00
N VAL A 273 -7.79 -13.13 -5.63
CA VAL A 273 -6.52 -13.35 -4.94
C VAL A 273 -5.92 -12.04 -4.48
N HIS A 274 -5.95 -11.00 -5.32
CA HIS A 274 -5.50 -9.66 -4.93
C HIS A 274 -6.32 -9.14 -3.73
N GLY A 275 -7.64 -9.30 -3.78
CA GLY A 275 -8.53 -8.95 -2.66
C GLY A 275 -8.16 -9.67 -1.36
N GLY A 276 -7.92 -10.99 -1.41
CA GLY A 276 -7.54 -11.76 -0.23
C GLY A 276 -6.18 -11.34 0.37
N VAL A 277 -5.17 -11.06 -0.46
CA VAL A 277 -3.87 -10.53 0.02
C VAL A 277 -4.04 -9.15 0.66
N LEU A 278 -4.82 -8.27 0.03
CA LEU A 278 -5.12 -6.94 0.58
C LEU A 278 -5.85 -7.04 1.92
N CYS A 279 -6.86 -7.92 2.06
CA CYS A 279 -7.55 -8.15 3.33
C CYS A 279 -6.58 -8.52 4.46
N VAL A 280 -5.68 -9.49 4.22
CA VAL A 280 -4.72 -9.94 5.24
C VAL A 280 -3.72 -8.84 5.60
N THR A 281 -3.14 -8.19 4.59
CA THR A 281 -2.11 -7.16 4.81
C THR A 281 -2.69 -5.90 5.47
N TYR A 282 -3.87 -5.44 5.07
CA TYR A 282 -4.54 -4.31 5.73
C TYR A 282 -5.03 -4.66 7.13
N ALA A 283 -5.47 -5.90 7.40
CA ALA A 283 -5.79 -6.34 8.76
C ALA A 283 -4.56 -6.24 9.69
N VAL A 284 -3.38 -6.62 9.19
CA VAL A 284 -2.11 -6.42 9.92
C VAL A 284 -1.80 -4.93 10.12
N ALA A 285 -2.07 -4.07 9.13
CA ALA A 285 -1.92 -2.62 9.27
C ALA A 285 -2.81 -2.07 10.41
N VAL A 286 -4.10 -2.45 10.43
CA VAL A 286 -5.05 -2.07 11.48
C VAL A 286 -4.57 -2.53 12.86
N GLY A 287 -4.19 -3.81 12.99
CA GLY A 287 -3.70 -4.37 14.25
C GLY A 287 -2.43 -3.65 14.75
N THR A 288 -1.54 -3.27 13.83
CA THR A 288 -0.32 -2.53 14.19
C THR A 288 -0.64 -1.10 14.62
N GLY A 289 -1.57 -0.43 13.95
CA GLY A 289 -2.09 0.88 14.37
C GLY A 289 -2.70 0.83 15.77
N ILE A 290 -3.53 -0.18 16.04
CA ILE A 290 -4.12 -0.42 17.36
C ILE A 290 -3.05 -0.70 18.41
N SER A 291 -1.98 -1.43 18.10
CA SER A 291 -0.88 -1.64 19.05
C SER A 291 -0.16 -0.34 19.43
N TYR A 292 -0.17 0.68 18.57
CA TYR A 292 0.52 1.96 18.80
C TYR A 292 -0.15 2.80 19.90
N PHE A 293 -1.42 2.53 20.18
CA PHE A 293 -2.16 3.11 21.29
C PHE A 293 -1.57 2.79 22.67
N GLN A 294 -0.78 1.72 22.81
CA GLN A 294 -0.09 1.38 24.06
C GLN A 294 0.97 2.40 24.49
N TYR A 295 1.38 3.30 23.58
CA TYR A 295 2.36 4.36 23.87
C TYR A 295 1.70 5.68 24.31
N ALA A 296 0.40 5.62 24.58
CA ALA A 296 -0.47 6.75 24.87
C ALA A 296 -1.38 6.39 26.05
N ASP A 297 -1.74 7.37 26.88
CA ASP A 297 -2.71 7.18 27.96
C ASP A 297 -4.13 7.25 27.39
N ILE A 298 -4.77 6.08 27.21
CA ILE A 298 -6.12 5.95 26.63
C ILE A 298 -7.21 5.96 27.69
N ASP A 299 -6.86 5.97 28.96
CA ASP A 299 -7.86 6.10 30.02
C ASP A 299 -8.33 7.55 30.18
N SER A 300 -7.55 8.51 29.69
CA SER A 300 -7.94 9.92 29.63
C SER A 300 -9.08 10.16 28.63
N GLY A 301 -10.20 10.72 29.13
CA GLY A 301 -11.35 11.12 28.30
C GLY A 301 -10.99 12.06 27.14
N ARG A 302 -9.95 12.91 27.32
CA ARG A 302 -9.43 13.76 26.24
C ARG A 302 -8.96 12.93 25.06
N ASN A 303 -8.12 11.93 25.33
CA ASN A 303 -7.46 11.15 24.31
C ASN A 303 -8.45 10.20 23.63
N ILE A 304 -9.40 9.64 24.39
CA ILE A 304 -10.53 8.87 23.85
C ILE A 304 -11.32 9.72 22.84
N PHE A 305 -11.66 10.96 23.20
CA PHE A 305 -12.39 11.86 22.32
C PHE A 305 -11.61 12.19 21.04
N ILE A 306 -10.34 12.58 21.17
CA ILE A 306 -9.48 12.93 20.02
C ILE A 306 -9.40 11.76 19.02
N VAL A 307 -9.11 10.56 19.53
CA VAL A 307 -8.93 9.35 18.73
C VAL A 307 -10.25 8.95 18.07
N GLY A 308 -11.33 8.85 18.85
CA GLY A 308 -12.65 8.43 18.36
C GLY A 308 -13.21 9.40 17.32
N PHE A 309 -13.15 10.70 17.59
CA PHE A 309 -13.63 11.73 16.67
C PHE A 309 -12.84 11.75 15.36
N ALA A 310 -11.50 11.74 15.43
CA ALA A 310 -10.66 11.79 14.24
C ALA A 310 -10.84 10.56 13.34
N MET A 311 -10.92 9.36 13.91
CA MET A 311 -11.17 8.14 13.14
C MET A 311 -12.57 8.13 12.50
N PHE A 312 -13.60 8.49 13.26
CA PHE A 312 -14.97 8.50 12.76
C PHE A 312 -15.15 9.51 11.63
N MET A 313 -14.67 10.75 11.81
CA MET A 313 -14.74 11.79 10.79
C MET A 313 -13.94 11.43 9.53
N ALA A 314 -12.79 10.78 9.69
CA ALA A 314 -11.98 10.32 8.57
C ALA A 314 -12.66 9.30 7.66
N LEU A 315 -13.62 8.52 8.17
CA LEU A 315 -14.42 7.60 7.36
C LEU A 315 -15.74 8.24 6.88
N LEU A 316 -16.34 9.10 7.71
CA LEU A 316 -17.62 9.75 7.44
C LEU A 316 -17.52 10.77 6.31
N VAL A 317 -16.56 11.70 6.39
CA VAL A 317 -16.46 12.84 5.46
C VAL A 317 -16.21 12.38 4.02
N PRO A 318 -15.24 11.49 3.72
CA PRO A 318 -15.08 10.96 2.36
C PRO A 318 -16.34 10.26 1.84
N ARG A 319 -17.05 9.53 2.71
CA ARG A 319 -18.28 8.82 2.33
C ARG A 319 -19.40 9.80 1.97
N TRP A 320 -19.60 10.84 2.77
CA TRP A 320 -20.62 11.86 2.53
C TRP A 320 -20.31 12.65 1.25
N LEU A 321 -19.07 13.12 1.09
CA LEU A 321 -18.63 13.83 -0.11
C LEU A 321 -18.76 12.95 -1.37
N GLY A 322 -18.62 11.63 -1.23
CA GLY A 322 -18.70 10.71 -2.36
C GLY A 322 -20.11 10.58 -2.90
N THR A 323 -21.12 10.71 -2.03
CA THR A 323 -22.53 10.70 -2.41
C THR A 323 -23.05 12.06 -2.89
N ALA A 324 -22.45 13.16 -2.42
CA ALA A 324 -22.94 14.51 -2.67
C ALA A 324 -21.80 15.50 -3.04
N PRO A 325 -21.04 15.25 -4.12
CA PRO A 325 -19.88 16.08 -4.48
C PRO A 325 -20.24 17.53 -4.84
N ALA A 326 -21.50 17.78 -5.22
CA ALA A 326 -21.99 19.09 -5.64
C ALA A 326 -22.10 20.15 -4.52
N HIS A 327 -21.94 19.76 -3.25
CA HIS A 327 -22.09 20.68 -2.11
C HIS A 327 -20.82 21.49 -1.80
N LEU A 328 -19.65 21.08 -2.32
CA LEU A 328 -18.40 21.86 -2.30
C LEU A 328 -18.33 22.70 -3.58
N ALA A 329 -19.11 23.78 -3.62
CA ALA A 329 -19.08 24.75 -4.72
C ALA A 329 -18.70 26.12 -4.18
N THR A 330 -17.41 26.38 -4.02
CA THR A 330 -16.87 27.70 -3.64
C THR A 330 -16.91 28.70 -4.81
N GLY A 331 -17.28 28.24 -6.01
CA GLY A 331 -17.29 29.01 -7.26
C GLY A 331 -15.95 28.95 -8.01
N TRP A 332 -14.89 28.43 -7.38
CA TRP A 332 -13.57 28.25 -7.98
C TRP A 332 -13.27 26.78 -8.21
N VAL A 333 -13.50 26.32 -9.45
CA VAL A 333 -13.36 24.91 -9.86
C VAL A 333 -12.03 24.25 -9.41
N PRO A 334 -10.84 24.89 -9.52
CA PRO A 334 -9.59 24.28 -9.07
C PRO A 334 -9.52 24.13 -7.54
N LEU A 335 -10.07 25.09 -6.80
CA LEU A 335 -10.07 25.10 -5.34
C LEU A 335 -11.01 24.01 -4.80
N ASP A 336 -12.20 23.89 -5.40
CA ASP A 336 -13.17 22.84 -5.08
C ASP A 336 -12.56 21.46 -5.30
N LEU A 337 -11.85 21.27 -6.41
CA LEU A 337 -11.13 20.02 -6.72
C LEU A 337 -10.04 19.71 -5.70
N LEU A 338 -9.27 20.71 -5.28
CA LEU A 338 -8.22 20.55 -4.28
C LEU A 338 -8.82 20.08 -2.95
N PHE A 339 -9.85 20.77 -2.45
CA PHE A 339 -10.49 20.43 -1.19
C PHE A 339 -11.17 19.07 -1.26
N LEU A 340 -11.91 18.81 -2.32
CA LEU A 340 -12.55 17.51 -2.52
C LEU A 340 -11.51 16.38 -2.55
N SER A 341 -10.40 16.57 -3.26
CA SER A 341 -9.35 15.56 -3.35
C SER A 341 -8.65 15.31 -2.02
N LEU A 342 -8.39 16.36 -1.21
CA LEU A 342 -7.78 16.22 0.12
C LEU A 342 -8.73 15.57 1.13
N LEU A 343 -9.97 16.04 1.18
CA LEU A 343 -10.99 15.56 2.12
C LEU A 343 -11.45 14.13 1.81
N MET A 344 -11.24 13.66 0.57
CA MET A 344 -11.47 12.28 0.17
C MET A 344 -10.43 11.30 0.70
N VAL A 345 -9.24 11.77 1.09
CA VAL A 345 -8.16 10.90 1.58
C VAL A 345 -8.31 10.70 3.10
N PRO A 346 -8.73 9.51 3.58
CA PRO A 346 -9.02 9.30 5.00
C PRO A 346 -7.78 9.50 5.87
N VAL A 347 -6.62 9.06 5.39
CA VAL A 347 -5.33 9.16 6.09
C VAL A 347 -4.93 10.62 6.35
N PHE A 348 -5.14 11.49 5.35
CA PHE A 348 -4.91 12.93 5.48
C PHE A 348 -5.83 13.51 6.55
N LEU A 349 -7.14 13.20 6.45
CA LEU A 349 -8.14 13.76 7.35
C LEU A 349 -7.93 13.30 8.80
N THR A 350 -7.62 12.02 9.04
CA THR A 350 -7.28 11.54 10.39
C THR A 350 -6.04 12.24 10.93
N GLY A 351 -4.97 12.32 10.13
CA GLY A 351 -3.72 12.92 10.60
C GLY A 351 -3.86 14.40 10.92
N PHE A 352 -4.58 15.13 10.06
CA PHE A 352 -4.87 16.55 10.27
C PHE A 352 -5.75 16.76 11.51
N LEU A 353 -6.87 16.04 11.64
CA LEU A 353 -7.77 16.19 12.79
C LEU A 353 -7.13 15.79 14.11
N SER A 354 -6.42 14.65 14.15
CA SER A 354 -5.71 14.22 15.35
C SER A 354 -4.63 15.22 15.76
N PHE A 355 -3.82 15.70 14.81
CA PHE A 355 -2.81 16.72 15.09
C PHE A 355 -3.43 18.03 15.57
N PHE A 356 -4.49 18.49 14.91
CA PHE A 356 -5.18 19.73 15.29
C PHE A 356 -5.78 19.64 16.69
N LEU A 357 -6.49 18.56 17.00
CA LEU A 357 -7.13 18.37 18.30
C LEU A 357 -6.10 18.15 19.43
N GLU A 358 -5.01 17.43 19.17
CA GLU A 358 -3.94 17.25 20.16
C GLU A 358 -3.29 18.58 20.57
N ASN A 359 -3.19 19.54 19.66
CA ASN A 359 -2.61 20.86 19.95
C ASN A 359 -3.62 21.88 20.50
N THR A 360 -4.92 21.68 20.31
CA THR A 360 -5.95 22.67 20.68
C THR A 360 -6.72 22.28 21.94
N VAL A 361 -6.92 20.99 22.19
CA VAL A 361 -7.69 20.51 23.34
C VAL A 361 -6.79 20.49 24.58
N SER A 362 -7.04 21.43 25.49
CA SER A 362 -6.37 21.47 26.79
C SER A 362 -6.71 20.23 27.63
N GLY A 363 -5.69 19.59 28.19
CA GLY A 363 -5.86 18.50 29.14
C GLY A 363 -4.56 17.82 29.50
#